data_AF-A0A8H6Q9A0-F1
#
_entry.id   AF-A0A8H6Q9A0-F1
#
_cell.length_a   1.000
_cell.length_b   1.000
_cell.length_c   1.000
_cell.angle_alpha   90.00
_cell.angle_beta   90.00
_cell.angle_gamma   90.00
#
_symmetry.space_group_name_H-M   'P 1'
#
loop_
_entity.id
_entity.type
_entity.pdbx_description
1 polymer ?
#
loop_
_entity_poly.entity_id
_entity_poly.type
_entity_poly.pdbx_seq_one_letter_code
_entity_poly.pdbx_strand_id
1 'polypeptide(L)'
;MASTTTFLNLPAEIHIMICDYLDPASAVALKNANKYLRSAITVKDPKYFKWEDFNVYHLTLEMWPEYTGHFFCFECCIFLPADNFTDEQITGKCGKNGYAASRRFCISCGTNGGTYHPYHNTVMDDQMAYYYRHSQ
;
A
#
# COMPACT_ATOMS: atom_id res chain seq x y z
N MET A 1 23.64 -14.87 34.59
CA MET A 1 22.27 -14.42 34.24
C MET A 1 22.37 -13.79 32.86
N ALA A 2 21.69 -14.34 31.85
CA ALA A 2 21.68 -13.73 30.53
C ALA A 2 20.88 -12.42 30.63
N SER A 3 21.53 -11.28 30.38
CA SER A 3 20.84 -10.01 30.27
C SER A 3 19.93 -10.09 29.04
N THR A 4 18.61 -9.97 29.24
CA THR A 4 17.64 -9.90 28.15
C THR A 4 17.71 -8.50 27.53
N THR A 5 18.65 -8.32 26.61
CA THR A 5 18.70 -7.12 25.79
C THR A 5 17.45 -7.08 24.92
N THR A 6 16.60 -6.08 25.13
CA THR A 6 15.43 -5.83 24.28
C THR A 6 15.74 -4.72 23.27
N PHE A 7 14.91 -4.60 22.24
CA PHE A 7 15.01 -3.51 21.26
C PHE A 7 15.07 -2.13 21.95
N LEU A 8 14.25 -1.90 22.98
CA LEU A 8 14.18 -0.61 23.69
C LEU A 8 15.44 -0.27 24.49
N ASN A 9 16.34 -1.23 24.69
CA ASN A 9 17.61 -0.99 25.37
C ASN A 9 18.67 -0.43 24.40
N LEU A 10 18.37 -0.35 23.09
CA LEU A 10 19.25 0.27 22.11
C LEU A 10 19.27 1.80 22.30
N PRO A 11 20.40 2.47 21.99
CA PRO A 11 20.46 3.92 21.92
C PRO A 11 19.45 4.50 20.91
N ALA A 12 19.00 5.73 21.16
CA ALA A 12 18.01 6.40 20.30
C ALA A 12 18.50 6.55 18.85
N GLU A 13 19.80 6.76 18.67
CA GLU A 13 20.46 6.85 17.36
C GLU A 13 20.27 5.57 16.57
N ILE A 14 20.36 4.42 17.23
CA ILE A 14 20.16 3.11 16.59
C ILE A 14 18.70 2.92 16.20
N HIS A 15 17.74 3.39 17.01
CA HIS A 15 16.32 3.36 16.64
C HIS A 15 16.03 4.20 15.40
N ILE A 16 16.64 5.38 15.29
CA ILE A 16 16.50 6.27 14.12
C ILE A 16 17.11 5.60 12.89
N MET A 17 18.34 5.08 13.00
CA MET A 17 19.00 4.37 11.91
C MET A 17 18.16 3.20 11.43
N ILE A 18 17.63 2.37 12.32
CA ILE A 18 16.74 1.25 11.95
C ILE A 18 15.54 1.79 11.17
N CYS A 19 14.92 2.87 11.64
CA CYS A 19 13.77 3.46 10.97
C CYS A 19 14.07 3.95 9.54
N ASP A 20 15.28 4.47 9.28
CA ASP A 20 15.70 4.93 7.94
C ASP A 20 15.82 3.78 6.92
N TYR A 21 15.96 2.54 7.38
CA TYR A 21 16.02 1.34 6.54
C TYR A 21 14.70 0.58 6.43
N LEU A 22 13.65 1.01 7.13
CA LEU A 22 12.33 0.38 7.05
C LEU A 22 11.55 0.92 5.85
N ASP A 23 10.70 0.06 5.28
CA ASP A 23 9.69 0.54 4.34
C ASP A 23 8.70 1.49 5.06
N PRO A 24 8.00 2.37 4.32
CA PRO A 24 7.14 3.37 4.93
C PRO A 24 6.08 2.81 5.90
N ALA A 25 5.50 1.63 5.61
CA ALA A 25 4.48 1.04 6.47
C ALA A 25 5.08 0.54 7.77
N SER A 26 6.19 -0.20 7.69
CA SER A 26 6.93 -0.68 8.87
C SER A 26 7.47 0.46 9.74
N ALA A 27 7.96 1.55 9.12
CA ALA A 27 8.42 2.73 9.85
C ALA A 27 7.28 3.38 10.66
N VAL A 28 6.11 3.58 10.05
CA VAL A 28 4.92 4.11 10.73
C VAL A 28 4.46 3.15 11.84
N ALA A 29 4.51 1.84 11.61
CA ALA A 29 4.21 0.82 12.62
C ALA A 29 5.13 0.95 13.83
N LEU A 30 6.45 1.01 13.59
CA LEU A 30 7.47 1.12 14.63
C LEU A 30 7.29 2.39 15.47
N LYS A 31 7.09 3.54 14.82
CA LYS A 31 6.77 4.81 15.48
C LYS A 31 5.54 4.68 16.39
N ASN A 32 4.52 3.96 15.97
CA ASN A 32 3.27 3.86 16.71
C ASN A 32 3.24 2.74 17.77
N ALA A 33 4.23 1.84 17.78
CA ALA A 33 4.26 0.67 18.65
C ALA A 33 4.29 1.01 20.15
N ASN A 34 4.88 2.14 20.56
CA ASN A 34 4.78 2.64 21.94
C ASN A 34 5.00 4.15 22.05
N LYS A 35 4.72 4.71 23.23
CA LYS A 35 4.81 6.15 23.50
C LYS A 35 6.22 6.72 23.32
N TYR A 36 7.27 5.97 23.71
CA TYR A 36 8.65 6.40 23.57
C TYR A 36 9.04 6.51 22.08
N LEU A 37 8.82 5.44 21.30
CA LEU A 37 9.14 5.43 19.86
C LEU A 37 8.36 6.51 19.09
N ARG A 38 7.10 6.76 19.49
CA ARG A 38 6.29 7.84 18.91
C ARG A 38 6.91 9.21 19.08
N SER A 39 7.60 9.43 20.19
CA SER A 39 8.33 10.68 20.47
C SER A 39 9.76 10.70 19.93
N ALA A 40 10.44 9.55 19.90
CA ALA A 40 11.85 9.45 19.56
C ALA A 40 12.10 9.36 18.05
N ILE A 41 11.17 8.78 17.29
CA ILE A 41 11.31 8.54 15.86
C ILE A 41 10.42 9.52 15.09
N THR A 42 11.04 10.22 14.14
CA THR A 42 10.32 11.07 13.18
C THR A 42 10.12 10.31 11.87
N VAL A 43 8.90 9.84 11.64
CA VAL A 43 8.48 9.29 10.34
C VAL A 43 7.61 10.32 9.64
N LYS A 44 7.86 10.47 8.33
CA LYS A 44 7.05 11.28 7.42
C LYS A 44 5.58 10.83 7.52
N ASP A 45 4.67 11.79 7.59
CA ASP A 45 3.24 11.49 7.66
C ASP A 45 2.77 10.94 6.31
N PRO A 46 2.01 9.82 6.26
CA PRO A 46 1.47 9.26 5.03
C PRO A 46 0.72 10.28 4.15
N LYS A 47 0.09 11.31 4.74
CA LYS A 47 -0.59 12.37 3.97
C LYS A 47 0.34 13.20 3.08
N TYR A 48 1.65 13.19 3.36
CA TYR A 48 2.66 13.94 2.61
C TYR A 48 3.54 13.02 1.75
N PHE A 49 3.23 11.73 1.66
CA PHE A 49 3.96 10.81 0.82
C PHE A 49 3.92 11.25 -0.63
N LYS A 50 5.06 11.07 -1.32
CA LYS A 50 5.06 11.16 -2.78
C LYS A 50 4.33 9.94 -3.32
N TRP A 51 3.90 9.99 -4.58
CA TRP A 51 3.12 8.90 -5.17
C TRP A 51 3.82 7.54 -5.08
N GLU A 52 5.14 7.50 -5.23
CA GLU A 52 5.93 6.27 -5.12
C GLU A 52 5.89 5.70 -3.70
N ASP A 53 6.17 6.54 -2.68
CA ASP A 53 6.10 6.16 -1.27
C ASP A 53 4.69 5.75 -0.87
N PHE A 54 3.68 6.44 -1.40
CA PHE A 54 2.26 6.16 -1.17
C PHE A 54 1.88 4.78 -1.67
N ASN A 55 2.35 4.41 -2.86
CA ASN A 55 2.11 3.08 -3.42
C ASN A 55 2.77 2.00 -2.60
N VAL A 56 4.06 2.15 -2.28
CA VAL A 56 4.79 1.19 -1.45
C VAL A 56 4.12 1.04 -0.08
N TYR A 57 3.74 2.15 0.55
CA TYR A 57 3.05 2.13 1.85
C TYR A 57 1.78 1.28 1.83
N HIS A 58 0.87 1.51 0.88
CA HIS A 58 -0.40 0.79 0.83
C HIS A 58 -0.25 -0.66 0.38
N LEU A 59 0.69 -0.95 -0.53
CA LEU A 59 1.01 -2.31 -0.92
C LEU A 59 1.60 -3.11 0.26
N THR A 60 2.48 -2.52 1.07
CA THR A 60 3.00 -3.20 2.24
C THR A 60 1.92 -3.40 3.30
N LEU A 61 1.07 -2.41 3.54
CA LEU A 61 -0.07 -2.55 4.47
C LEU A 61 -1.02 -3.67 4.06
N GLU A 62 -1.28 -3.82 2.77
CA GLU A 62 -2.16 -4.86 2.23
C GLU A 62 -1.69 -6.29 2.55
N MET A 63 -0.39 -6.47 2.82
CA MET A 63 0.21 -7.75 3.22
C MET A 63 0.04 -8.05 4.70
N TRP A 64 -0.43 -7.10 5.50
CA TRP A 64 -0.61 -7.31 6.94
C TRP A 64 -1.83 -8.20 7.24
N PRO A 65 -1.81 -8.95 8.34
CA PRO A 65 -2.89 -9.89 8.70
C PRO A 65 -4.28 -9.24 8.74
N GLU A 66 -4.38 -8.00 9.19
CA GLU A 66 -5.61 -7.22 9.29
C GLU A 66 -6.29 -7.02 7.93
N TYR A 67 -5.51 -7.01 6.84
CA TYR A 67 -5.99 -6.79 5.48
C TYR A 67 -6.07 -8.08 4.65
N THR A 68 -6.00 -9.27 5.26
CA THR A 68 -5.99 -10.56 4.55
C THR A 68 -7.08 -10.67 3.46
N GLY A 69 -8.33 -10.30 3.80
CA GLY A 69 -9.48 -10.31 2.88
C GLY A 69 -9.79 -8.98 2.18
N HIS A 70 -8.90 -7.99 2.31
CA HIS A 70 -9.08 -6.65 1.75
C HIS A 70 -7.99 -6.35 0.72
N PHE A 71 -8.34 -5.46 -0.20
CA PHE A 71 -7.46 -4.95 -1.22
C PHE A 71 -7.58 -3.43 -1.32
N PHE A 72 -6.48 -2.75 -1.59
CA PHE A 72 -6.44 -1.31 -1.81
C PHE A 72 -6.84 -0.97 -3.25
N CYS A 73 -7.76 -0.02 -3.40
CA CYS A 73 -8.10 0.58 -4.68
C CYS A 73 -7.31 1.89 -4.84
N PHE A 74 -6.48 1.99 -5.87
CA PHE A 74 -5.58 3.13 -6.09
C PHE A 74 -6.27 4.37 -6.67
N GLU A 75 -7.48 4.21 -7.21
CA GLU A 75 -8.32 5.33 -7.67
C GLU A 75 -9.17 5.90 -6.54
N CYS A 76 -9.79 5.00 -5.78
CA CYS A 76 -10.68 5.35 -4.69
C CYS A 76 -9.87 5.66 -3.39
N CYS A 77 -8.56 5.33 -3.34
CA CYS A 77 -7.63 5.51 -2.21
C CYS A 77 -8.10 4.90 -0.87
N ILE A 78 -8.72 3.72 -0.92
CA ILE A 78 -9.27 3.03 0.26
C ILE A 78 -9.09 1.51 0.15
N PHE A 79 -9.01 0.84 1.32
CA PHE A 79 -9.14 -0.61 1.41
C PHE A 79 -10.60 -1.03 1.29
N LEU A 80 -10.87 -2.01 0.44
CA LEU A 80 -12.19 -2.59 0.21
C LEU A 80 -12.10 -4.11 0.30
N PRO A 81 -13.18 -4.80 0.70
CA PRO A 81 -13.23 -6.25 0.65
C PRO A 81 -13.04 -6.79 -0.78
N ALA A 82 -12.58 -8.04 -0.89
CA ALA A 82 -12.24 -8.66 -2.18
C ALA A 82 -13.41 -8.71 -3.19
N ASP A 83 -14.66 -8.80 -2.73
CA ASP A 83 -15.87 -8.83 -3.56
C ASP A 83 -16.15 -7.51 -4.29
N ASN A 84 -15.49 -6.42 -3.90
CA ASN A 84 -15.54 -5.15 -4.62
C ASN A 84 -14.58 -5.08 -5.81
N PHE A 85 -13.86 -6.16 -6.13
CA PHE A 85 -12.89 -6.23 -7.23
C PHE A 85 -13.22 -7.40 -8.17
N THR A 86 -12.81 -7.31 -9.43
CA THR A 86 -12.86 -8.47 -10.33
C THR A 86 -11.73 -9.44 -10.00
N ASP A 87 -11.87 -10.71 -10.37
CA ASP A 87 -10.83 -11.71 -10.16
C ASP A 87 -9.49 -11.28 -10.76
N GLU A 88 -9.46 -10.61 -11.93
CA GLU A 88 -8.20 -10.13 -12.52
C GLU A 88 -7.53 -9.02 -11.71
N GLN A 89 -8.30 -8.26 -10.92
CA GLN A 89 -7.79 -7.19 -10.07
C GLN A 89 -7.20 -7.71 -8.75
N ILE A 90 -7.61 -8.91 -8.29
CA ILE A 90 -7.13 -9.49 -7.03
C ILE A 90 -6.26 -10.73 -7.20
N THR A 91 -6.12 -11.24 -8.43
CA THR A 91 -5.25 -12.36 -8.79
C THR A 91 -4.20 -11.96 -9.83
N GLY A 92 -3.26 -12.86 -10.13
CA GLY A 92 -2.27 -12.67 -11.19
C GLY A 92 -1.45 -11.39 -11.04
N LYS A 93 -1.39 -10.57 -12.10
CA LYS A 93 -0.56 -9.35 -12.15
C LYS A 93 -1.02 -8.24 -11.19
N CYS A 94 -2.31 -8.16 -10.87
CA CYS A 94 -2.84 -7.13 -9.96
C CYS A 94 -3.06 -7.66 -8.53
N GLY A 95 -2.93 -8.97 -8.29
CA GLY A 95 -2.98 -9.54 -6.95
C GLY A 95 -1.90 -8.97 -6.03
N LYS A 96 -1.96 -9.26 -4.72
CA LYS A 96 -1.10 -8.60 -3.71
C LYS A 96 0.40 -8.68 -3.99
N ASN A 97 0.85 -9.81 -4.56
CA ASN A 97 2.25 -10.03 -4.95
C ASN A 97 2.52 -9.77 -6.44
N GLY A 98 1.55 -9.21 -7.16
CA GLY A 98 1.63 -8.98 -8.59
C GLY A 98 2.42 -7.70 -8.92
N TYR A 99 3.16 -7.71 -10.03
CA TYR A 99 3.97 -6.56 -10.45
C TYR A 99 3.14 -5.31 -10.83
N ALA A 100 1.83 -5.48 -11.05
CA ALA A 100 0.89 -4.42 -11.39
C ALA A 100 -0.12 -4.15 -10.25
N ALA A 101 0.16 -4.58 -9.02
CA ALA A 101 -0.73 -4.39 -7.86
C ALA A 101 -1.08 -2.91 -7.62
N SER A 102 -0.14 -1.98 -7.84
CA SER A 102 -0.37 -0.53 -7.74
C SER A 102 -1.29 0.06 -8.81
N ARG A 103 -1.72 -0.74 -9.79
CA ARG A 103 -2.69 -0.35 -10.82
C ARG A 103 -4.10 -0.85 -10.50
N ARG A 104 -4.31 -1.40 -9.30
CA ARG A 104 -5.59 -2.02 -8.93
C ARG A 104 -6.67 -0.99 -8.71
N PHE A 105 -7.84 -1.26 -9.25
CA PHE A 105 -9.05 -0.48 -9.01
C PHE A 105 -10.25 -1.40 -8.74
N CYS A 106 -11.22 -0.90 -7.98
CA CYS A 106 -12.45 -1.64 -7.67
C CYS A 106 -13.40 -1.63 -8.88
N ILE A 107 -14.41 -2.52 -8.85
CA ILE A 107 -15.43 -2.65 -9.90
C ILE A 107 -16.08 -1.29 -10.19
N SER A 108 -16.46 -0.54 -9.15
CA SER A 108 -17.10 0.78 -9.33
C SER A 108 -16.18 1.80 -9.98
N CYS A 109 -14.90 1.85 -9.57
CA CYS A 109 -13.92 2.75 -10.16
C CYS A 109 -13.70 2.36 -11.66
N GLY A 110 -13.72 1.06 -12.00
CA GLY A 110 -13.59 0.58 -13.39
C GLY A 110 -14.83 0.74 -14.29
N THR A 111 -16.05 0.64 -13.76
CA THR A 111 -17.28 0.88 -14.53
C THR A 111 -17.46 2.37 -14.81
N ASN A 112 -17.23 3.23 -13.81
CA ASN A 112 -17.30 4.69 -13.96
C ASN A 112 -16.19 5.23 -14.89
N GLY A 113 -15.02 4.59 -14.89
CA GLY A 113 -13.90 4.92 -15.79
C GLY A 113 -14.08 4.47 -17.24
N GLY A 114 -15.10 3.65 -17.54
CA GLY A 114 -15.30 3.04 -18.86
C GLY A 114 -14.33 1.90 -19.18
N THR A 115 -13.51 1.48 -18.21
CA THR A 115 -12.54 0.39 -18.36
C THR A 115 -13.23 -0.97 -18.47
N TYR A 116 -14.34 -1.14 -17.76
CA TYR A 116 -15.22 -2.30 -17.92
C TYR A 116 -16.36 -1.94 -18.87
N HIS A 117 -16.18 -2.18 -20.17
CA HIS A 117 -17.25 -1.99 -21.14
C HIS A 117 -18.16 -3.24 -21.18
N PRO A 118 -19.48 -3.13 -20.93
CA PRO A 118 -20.37 -4.29 -20.78
C PRO A 118 -20.60 -5.13 -22.05
N TYR A 119 -19.94 -4.80 -23.17
CA TYR A 119 -20.17 -5.44 -24.47
C TYR A 119 -18.89 -5.82 -25.25
N HIS A 120 -17.69 -5.73 -24.66
CA HIS A 120 -16.46 -6.08 -25.37
C HIS A 120 -15.67 -7.21 -24.68
N ASN A 121 -15.91 -8.44 -25.14
CA ASN A 121 -15.05 -9.61 -24.93
C ASN A 121 -13.79 -9.55 -25.82
N THR A 122 -13.07 -8.44 -25.81
CA THR A 122 -11.79 -8.36 -26.51
C THR A 122 -10.81 -7.58 -25.64
N VAL A 123 -9.94 -8.34 -25.01
CA VAL A 123 -8.66 -7.92 -24.45
C VAL A 123 -7.98 -7.01 -25.47
N MET A 124 -7.98 -5.71 -25.24
CA MET A 124 -7.16 -4.76 -25.98
C MET A 124 -6.22 -4.10 -24.99
N ASP A 125 -4.95 -4.19 -25.36
CA ASP A 125 -3.73 -3.92 -24.60
C ASP A 125 -3.50 -2.41 -24.34
N ASP A 126 -4.55 -1.66 -23.99
CA ASP A 126 -4.49 -0.21 -23.85
C ASP A 126 -4.53 0.24 -22.38
N GLN A 127 -3.50 -0.17 -21.61
CA GLN A 127 -3.18 0.46 -20.32
C GLN A 127 -2.61 1.89 -20.47
N MET A 128 -2.45 2.40 -21.69
CA MET A 128 -1.79 3.69 -21.96
C MET A 128 -2.75 4.90 -22.00
N ALA A 129 -4.06 4.68 -22.17
CA ALA A 129 -5.02 5.79 -22.26
C ALA A 129 -5.43 6.37 -20.90
N TYR A 130 -5.28 5.62 -19.81
CA TYR A 130 -5.69 6.07 -18.46
C TYR A 130 -4.70 7.07 -17.84
N TYR A 131 -3.40 6.92 -18.12
CA TYR A 131 -2.35 7.77 -17.56
C TYR A 131 -2.47 9.25 -17.95
N TYR A 132 -3.17 9.59 -19.05
CA TYR A 132 -3.32 10.98 -19.49
C TYR A 132 -4.40 11.78 -18.75
N ARG A 133 -5.26 11.17 -17.94
CA ARG A 133 -6.38 11.90 -17.31
C ARG A 133 -6.04 12.57 -15.98
N HIS A 134 -4.91 12.21 -15.36
CA HIS A 134 -4.52 12.68 -14.02
C HIS A 134 -3.13 13.36 -13.98
N SER A 135 -2.61 13.78 -15.12
CA SER A 135 -1.34 14.54 -15.23
C SER A 135 -1.54 16.01 -15.66
N GLN A 136 -2.71 16.60 -15.39
CA GLN A 136 -2.95 18.04 -15.50
C GLN A 136 -3.27 18.64 -14.13
#